data_AF-A0AA38CX28-F1
#
_entry.id   AF-A0AA38CX28-F1
#
_cell.length_a   1.000
_cell.length_b   1.000
_cell.length_c   1.000
_cell.angle_alpha   90.00
_cell.angle_beta   90.00
_cell.angle_gamma   90.00
#
_symmetry.space_group_name_H-M   'P 1'
#
loop_
_entity.id
_entity.type
_entity.pdbx_description
1 polymer ?
#
loop_
_entity_poly.entity_id
_entity_poly.type
_entity_poly.pdbx_seq_one_letter_code
_entity_poly.pdbx_strand_id
1 'polypeptide(L)' 'MFKTILFDVDGTIIDTQYVMTRSLQKTLLEEKQLEVPLEDLHFILGIPGREAIKKFSENDTELETLLTKWNNNILPE' A
#
# COMPACT_ATOMS: atom_id res chain seq x y z
N MET A 1 -11.63 30.69 -17.18
CA MET A 1 -10.27 30.54 -16.62
C MET A 1 -10.40 30.05 -15.20
N PHE A 2 -9.75 28.95 -14.83
CA PHE A 2 -9.74 28.49 -13.44
C PHE A 2 -8.87 29.42 -12.59
N LYS A 3 -9.36 29.81 -11.42
CA LYS A 3 -8.61 30.65 -10.47
C LYS A 3 -7.69 29.83 -9.56
N THR A 4 -8.01 28.56 -9.38
CA THR A 4 -7.29 27.64 -8.49
C THR A 4 -7.47 26.21 -9.01
N ILE A 5 -6.40 25.43 -8.93
CA ILE A 5 -6.39 23.99 -9.21
C ILE A 5 -5.79 23.32 -7.97
N LEU A 6 -6.49 22.34 -7.40
CA LEU A 6 -5.98 21.52 -6.31
C LEU A 6 -5.49 20.21 -6.90
N PHE A 7 -4.26 19.83 -6.56
CA PHE A 7 -3.66 18.58 -6.96
C PHE A 7 -3.52 17.69 -5.74
N ASP A 8 -3.80 16.41 -5.93
CA ASP A 8 -3.34 15.37 -5.03
C ASP A 8 -1.82 15.16 -5.22
N VAL A 9 -1.18 14.52 -4.25
CA VAL A 9 0.27 14.26 -4.28
C VAL A 9 0.54 12.89 -4.90
N ASP A 10 0.02 11.85 -4.27
CA ASP A 10 0.30 10.45 -4.61
C ASP A 10 -0.40 10.02 -5.89
N GLY A 11 0.37 9.44 -6.83
CA GLY A 11 -0.15 9.02 -8.13
C GLY A 11 -0.65 10.17 -9.03
N THR A 12 -0.50 11.43 -8.61
CA THR A 12 -0.85 12.63 -9.38
C THR A 12 0.39 13.48 -9.70
N ILE A 13 1.12 13.92 -8.68
CA ILE A 13 2.38 14.66 -8.85
C ILE A 13 3.58 13.72 -8.77
N ILE A 14 3.52 12.72 -7.89
CA ILE A 14 4.60 11.75 -7.67
C ILE A 14 4.11 10.36 -8.07
N ASP A 15 4.90 9.65 -8.87
CA ASP A 15 4.63 8.25 -9.18
C ASP A 15 5.01 7.36 -7.99
N THR A 16 4.07 7.24 -7.03
CA THR A 16 4.20 6.39 -5.84
C THR A 16 3.56 5.01 -6.02
N GLN A 17 2.89 4.74 -7.15
CA GLN A 17 2.09 3.52 -7.33
C GLN A 17 2.96 2.25 -7.29
N TYR A 18 4.13 2.29 -7.92
CA TYR A 18 5.08 1.17 -7.89
C TYR A 18 5.61 0.89 -6.49
N VAL A 19 5.96 1.94 -5.73
CA VAL A 19 6.49 1.80 -4.36
C VAL A 19 5.43 1.19 -3.44
N MET A 20 4.19 1.66 -3.53
CA MET A 20 3.09 1.17 -2.69
C MET A 20 2.79 -0.31 -2.96
N THR A 21 2.69 -0.71 -4.22
CA THR A 21 2.37 -2.10 -4.60
C THR A 21 3.54 -3.04 -4.31
N ARG A 22 4.78 -2.61 -4.59
CA ARG A 22 5.97 -3.45 -4.37
C ARG A 22 6.31 -3.63 -2.90
N SER A 23 6.16 -2.60 -2.08
CA SER A 23 6.34 -2.71 -0.62
C SER A 23 5.32 -3.65 0.00
N LEU A 24 4.05 -3.59 -0.44
CA LEU A 24 3.03 -4.52 0.04
C LEU A 24 3.32 -5.97 -0.39
N GLN A 25 3.72 -6.19 -1.65
CA GLN A 25 4.12 -7.51 -2.14
C GLN A 25 5.24 -8.11 -1.27
N LYS A 26 6.26 -7.30 -0.94
CA LYS A 26 7.35 -7.69 -0.05
C LYS A 26 6.82 -8.07 1.34
N THR A 27 5.98 -7.24 1.95
CA THR A 27 5.38 -7.51 3.26
C THR A 27 4.58 -8.81 3.29
N LEU A 28 3.78 -9.09 2.25
CA LEU A 28 2.99 -10.32 2.15
C LEU A 28 3.87 -11.56 2.00
N LEU A 29 4.97 -11.45 1.26
CA LEU A 29 5.95 -12.52 1.13
C LEU A 29 6.66 -12.80 2.47
N GLU A 30 7.14 -11.75 3.16
CA GLU A 30 7.90 -11.88 4.41
C GLU A 30 7.03 -12.39 5.56
N GLU A 31 5.86 -11.80 5.77
CA GLU A 31 5.02 -12.05 6.95
C GLU A 31 4.04 -13.21 6.75
N LYS A 32 3.62 -13.49 5.51
CA LYS A 32 2.59 -14.52 5.22
C LYS A 32 3.04 -15.60 4.24
N GLN A 33 4.28 -15.55 3.74
CA GLN A 33 4.79 -16.43 2.69
C GLN A 33 3.86 -16.48 1.45
N LEU A 34 3.22 -15.34 1.16
CA LEU A 34 2.26 -15.21 0.08
C LEU A 34 2.88 -14.46 -1.11
N GLU A 35 3.11 -15.18 -2.21
CA GLU A 35 3.52 -14.59 -3.48
C GLU A 35 2.28 -14.09 -4.24
N VAL A 36 2.08 -12.76 -4.25
CA VAL A 36 0.98 -12.11 -4.97
C VAL A 36 1.53 -11.37 -6.19
N PRO A 37 0.96 -11.55 -7.40
CA PRO A 37 1.28 -10.72 -8.56
C PRO A 37 1.05 -9.22 -8.29
N LEU A 38 1.91 -8.34 -8.81
CA LEU A 38 1.77 -6.88 -8.59
C LEU A 38 0.44 -6.33 -9.12
N GLU A 39 -0.06 -6.88 -10.23
CA GLU A 39 -1.33 -6.49 -10.83
C GLU A 39 -2.54 -6.73 -9.91
N ASP A 40 -2.49 -7.79 -9.10
CA ASP A 40 -3.50 -8.12 -8.10
C ASP A 40 -3.46 -7.20 -6.88
N LEU A 41 -2.40 -6.40 -6.74
CA LEU A 41 -2.23 -5.42 -5.66
C LEU A 41 -2.61 -3.99 -6.08
N HIS A 42 -2.92 -3.73 -7.36
CA HIS A 42 -3.34 -2.39 -7.81
C HIS A 42 -4.61 -1.87 -7.11
N PHE A 43 -5.43 -2.74 -6.53
CA PHE A 43 -6.62 -2.34 -5.78
C PHE A 43 -6.31 -1.44 -4.57
N ILE A 44 -5.06 -1.41 -4.11
CA ILE A 44 -4.64 -0.58 -2.96
C ILE A 44 -4.47 0.90 -3.32
N LEU A 45 -4.43 1.23 -4.61
CA LEU A 45 -4.17 2.59 -5.07
C LEU A 45 -5.41 3.46 -4.86
N GLY A 46 -5.25 4.55 -4.10
CA GLY A 46 -6.35 5.47 -3.75
C GLY A 46 -7.25 4.99 -2.61
N ILE A 47 -6.93 3.88 -1.94
CA ILE A 47 -7.62 3.45 -0.71
C ILE A 47 -6.73 3.62 0.52
N PRO A 48 -7.31 3.85 1.72
CA PRO A 48 -6.53 3.91 2.95
C PRO A 48 -5.79 2.60 3.21
N GLY A 49 -4.52 2.67 3.64
CA GLY A 49 -3.69 1.48 3.85
C GLY A 49 -4.30 0.45 4.83
N ARG A 50 -5.01 0.92 5.86
CA ARG A 50 -5.74 0.04 6.79
C ARG A 50 -6.81 -0.79 6.07
N GLU A 51 -7.52 -0.20 5.12
CA GLU A 51 -8.53 -0.90 4.31
C GLU A 51 -7.89 -1.90 3.35
N ALA A 52 -6.73 -1.55 2.77
CA ALA A 52 -5.97 -2.47 1.93
C ALA A 52 -5.52 -3.74 2.69
N ILE A 53 -5.02 -3.57 3.92
CA ILE A 53 -4.51 -4.68 4.74
C ILE A 53 -5.62 -5.61 5.24
N LYS A 54 -6.85 -5.13 5.44
CA LYS A 54 -7.99 -5.98 5.87
C LYS A 54 -8.19 -7.23 5.02
N LYS A 55 -7.91 -7.16 3.71
CA LYS A 55 -8.02 -8.32 2.80
C LYS A 55 -7.04 -9.45 3.15
N PHE A 56 -5.98 -9.12 3.87
CA PHE A 56 -4.90 -10.03 4.25
C PHE A 56 -4.82 -10.25 5.76
N SER A 57 -5.85 -9.89 6.53
CA SER A 57 -5.84 -10.03 7.99
C SER A 57 -7.10 -10.74 8.48
N GLU A 58 -6.93 -11.63 9.45
CA GLU A 58 -8.01 -12.38 10.09
C GLU A 58 -8.57 -11.67 11.33
N ASN A 59 -7.78 -10.80 11.95
CA ASN A 59 -8.13 -10.05 13.15
C ASN A 59 -7.37 -8.72 13.25
N ASP A 60 -7.79 -7.85 14.19
CA ASP A 60 -7.21 -6.51 14.36
C ASP A 60 -5.73 -6.53 14.79
N THR A 61 -5.30 -7.54 15.54
CA THR A 61 -3.89 -7.67 15.97
C THR A 61 -2.97 -7.95 14.78
N GLU A 62 -3.38 -8.86 13.91
CA GLU A 62 -2.66 -9.17 12.68
C GLU A 62 -2.66 -7.97 11.72
N LEU A 63 -3.79 -7.28 11.61
CA LEU A 63 -3.92 -6.07 10.80
C LEU A 63 -2.93 -4.99 11.22
N GLU A 64 -2.84 -4.66 12.50
CA GLU A 64 -1.91 -3.64 13.00
C GLU A 64 -0.44 -4.07 12.81
N THR A 65 -0.15 -5.36 12.96
CA THR A 65 1.18 -5.92 12.71
C THR A 65 1.57 -5.75 11.24
N LEU A 66 0.71 -6.18 10.32
CA LEU A 66 0.93 -6.07 8.87
C LEU A 66 1.02 -4.62 8.41
N LEU A 67 0.17 -3.73 8.95
CA LEU A 67 0.23 -2.31 8.63
C LEU A 67 1.55 -1.68 9.06
N THR A 68 2.04 -2.02 10.25
CA THR A 68 3.35 -1.56 10.75
C THR A 68 4.49 -2.06 9.87
N LYS A 69 4.48 -3.35 9.51
CA LYS A 69 5.50 -3.95 8.63
C LYS A 69 5.47 -3.36 7.23
N TRP A 70 4.28 -3.10 6.69
CA TRP A 70 4.15 -2.45 5.39
C TRP A 70 4.70 -1.03 5.41
N ASN A 71 4.36 -0.22 6.43
CA ASN A 71 4.91 1.14 6.57
C ASN A 71 6.44 1.16 6.61
N ASN A 72 7.06 0.19 7.29
CA ASN A 72 8.52 0.08 7.32
C ASN A 72 9.11 -0.32 5.96
N ASN A 73 8.39 -1.12 5.17
CA ASN A 73 8.80 -1.54 3.84
C ASN A 73 8.55 -0.48 2.73
N ILE A 74 7.76 0.57 3.00
CA ILE A 74 7.56 1.71 2.08
C ILE A 74 8.79 2.63 2.06
N LEU A 75 9.49 2.76 3.19
CA LEU A 75 10.70 3.57 3.29
C LEU A 75 11.91 2.77 2.80
N PRO A 76 12.73 3.28 1.86
CA PRO A 76 13.99 2.65 1.55
C PRO A 76 14.94 2.72 2.75
N GLU A 77 15.76 1.67 2.94
CA GLU A 77 17.00 1.77 3.74
C GLU A 77 17.99 2.75 3.11
#